data_AF-A0A372RM59-F1
#
_entry.id   AF-A0A372RM59-F1
#
_cell.length_a   1.000
_cell.length_b   1.000
_cell.length_c   1.000
_cell.angle_alpha   90.00
_cell.angle_beta   90.00
_cell.angle_gamma   90.00
#
_symmetry.space_group_name_H-M   'P 1'
#
loop_
_entity.id
_entity.type
_entity.pdbx_description
1 polymer ?
#
loop_
_entity_poly.entity_id
_entity_poly.type
_entity_poly.pdbx_seq_one_letter_code
_entity_poly.pdbx_strand_id
1 'polypeptide(L)'
;MDFDRYVTDFVYNSDNMEWSVLNCLKYLEARVQYTTDSKEDIIDAFARTFEKISNSTAMPSGVKRKAKKLANKVEEKFRRKVIVDFLKFWMKILKGQEERDLEDSFDKNGRELLKRSGDLNTLKLSSRYMERTKELCEGESATRHYGLRKKTKGRTSNSPKIEVP
;
A
#
# COMPACT_ATOMS: atom_id res chain seq x y z
N MET A 1 0.07 -19.77 5.12
CA MET A 1 -1.32 -19.49 4.66
C MET A 1 -1.69 -20.52 3.60
N ASP A 2 -2.98 -20.79 3.37
CA ASP A 2 -3.41 -21.78 2.37
C ASP A 2 -3.44 -21.18 0.95
N PHE A 3 -2.26 -20.96 0.37
CA PHE A 3 -2.12 -20.42 -0.99
C PHE A 3 -2.58 -21.41 -2.05
N ASP A 4 -2.48 -22.72 -1.80
CA ASP A 4 -2.99 -23.76 -2.71
C ASP A 4 -4.48 -23.56 -2.99
N ARG A 5 -5.28 -23.28 -1.94
CA ARG A 5 -6.71 -22.97 -2.11
C ARG A 5 -6.96 -21.72 -2.97
N TYR A 6 -6.26 -20.62 -2.70
CA TYR A 6 -6.50 -19.37 -3.43
C TYR A 6 -6.02 -19.40 -4.89
N VAL A 7 -4.92 -20.08 -5.16
CA VAL A 7 -4.44 -20.29 -6.54
C VAL A 7 -5.39 -21.21 -7.30
N THR A 8 -5.89 -22.25 -6.64
CA THR A 8 -6.91 -23.13 -7.22
C THR A 8 -8.19 -22.35 -7.54
N ASP A 9 -8.64 -21.51 -6.60
CA ASP A 9 -9.80 -20.64 -6.78
C ASP A 9 -9.60 -19.64 -7.94
N PHE A 10 -8.41 -19.06 -8.09
CA PHE A 10 -8.07 -18.25 -9.26
C PHE A 10 -8.24 -19.03 -10.56
N VAL A 11 -7.74 -20.27 -10.64
CA VAL A 11 -7.85 -21.10 -11.85
C VAL A 11 -9.31 -21.42 -12.17
N TYR A 12 -10.12 -21.74 -11.17
CA TYR A 12 -11.55 -22.06 -11.38
C TYR A 12 -12.38 -20.84 -11.78
N ASN A 13 -12.04 -19.66 -11.26
CA ASN A 13 -12.80 -18.44 -11.49
C ASN A 13 -12.27 -17.59 -12.66
N SER A 14 -11.20 -17.99 -13.33
CA SER A 14 -10.61 -17.27 -14.47
C SER A 14 -10.64 -18.08 -15.76
N ASP A 15 -10.77 -17.38 -16.88
CA ASP A 15 -10.60 -18.00 -18.19
C ASP A 15 -9.16 -18.48 -18.36
N ASN A 16 -8.98 -19.61 -19.05
CA ASN A 16 -7.66 -20.11 -19.40
C ASN A 16 -6.80 -19.07 -20.13
N MET A 17 -7.39 -18.10 -20.83
CA MET A 17 -6.70 -17.01 -21.52
C MET A 17 -6.03 -16.05 -20.55
N GLU A 18 -6.60 -15.86 -19.38
CA GLU A 18 -6.12 -14.93 -18.34
C GLU A 18 -5.02 -15.52 -17.45
N TRP A 19 -4.77 -16.83 -17.55
CA TRP A 19 -3.77 -17.52 -16.75
C TRP A 19 -2.36 -16.94 -16.97
N SER A 20 -1.88 -16.22 -15.97
CA SER A 20 -0.54 -15.66 -15.88
C SER A 20 -0.15 -15.46 -14.42
N VAL A 21 1.15 -15.41 -14.13
CA VAL A 21 1.65 -15.11 -12.77
C VAL A 21 1.12 -13.77 -12.28
N LEU A 22 1.14 -12.73 -13.14
CA LEU A 22 0.68 -11.39 -12.77
C LEU A 22 -0.81 -11.37 -12.39
N ASN A 23 -1.67 -12.01 -13.19
CA ASN A 23 -3.10 -12.03 -12.91
C ASN A 23 -3.42 -12.85 -11.66
N CYS A 24 -2.70 -13.95 -11.43
CA CYS A 24 -2.81 -14.70 -10.18
C CYS A 24 -2.42 -13.82 -8.98
N LEU A 25 -1.33 -13.05 -9.07
CA LEU A 25 -0.90 -12.16 -7.99
C LEU A 25 -1.91 -11.03 -7.73
N LYS A 26 -2.48 -10.43 -8.78
CA LYS A 26 -3.57 -9.45 -8.64
C LYS A 26 -4.82 -10.06 -7.99
N TYR A 27 -5.13 -11.32 -8.29
CA TYR A 27 -6.24 -12.03 -7.66
C TYR A 27 -6.01 -12.23 -6.15
N LEU A 28 -4.77 -12.57 -5.78
CA LEU A 28 -4.34 -12.76 -4.40
C LEU A 28 -4.27 -11.45 -3.61
N GLU A 29 -3.85 -10.35 -4.24
CA GLU A 29 -3.78 -9.01 -3.62
C GLU A 29 -5.08 -8.59 -2.95
N ALA A 30 -6.21 -8.87 -3.58
CA ALA A 30 -7.53 -8.53 -3.05
C ALA A 30 -8.00 -9.44 -1.89
N ARG A 31 -7.29 -10.53 -1.58
CA ARG A 31 -7.80 -11.62 -0.72
C ARG A 31 -6.86 -12.04 0.39
N VAL A 32 -5.56 -11.80 0.25
CA VAL A 32 -4.53 -12.33 1.13
C VAL A 32 -3.59 -11.23 1.59
N GLN A 33 -3.19 -11.25 2.86
CA GLN A 33 -2.11 -10.40 3.35
C GLN A 33 -0.76 -11.01 2.96
N TYR A 34 0.00 -10.34 2.10
CA TYR A 34 1.30 -10.82 1.67
C TYR A 34 2.36 -10.57 2.73
N THR A 35 3.08 -11.62 3.14
CA THR A 35 4.29 -11.48 3.96
C THR A 35 5.53 -11.77 3.12
N THR A 36 6.71 -11.31 3.56
CA THR A 36 7.97 -11.59 2.86
C THR A 36 8.22 -13.09 2.69
N ASP A 37 7.82 -13.88 3.69
CA ASP A 37 7.96 -15.34 3.71
C ASP A 37 6.93 -16.04 2.79
N SER A 38 5.84 -15.35 2.45
CA SER A 38 4.78 -15.88 1.58
C SER A 38 5.21 -16.07 0.12
N LYS A 39 6.34 -15.48 -0.29
CA LYS A 39 6.77 -15.50 -1.69
C LYS A 39 6.98 -16.92 -2.22
N GLU A 40 7.75 -17.71 -1.49
CA GLU A 40 8.09 -19.08 -1.91
C GLU A 40 6.85 -19.97 -1.84
N ASP A 41 6.00 -19.82 -0.82
CA ASP A 41 4.73 -20.54 -0.72
C ASP A 41 3.80 -20.29 -1.92
N ILE A 42 3.73 -19.03 -2.40
CA ILE A 42 2.93 -18.68 -3.59
C ILE A 42 3.51 -19.31 -4.85
N ILE A 43 4.84 -19.29 -5.02
CA ILE A 43 5.54 -19.90 -6.16
C ILE A 43 5.23 -21.39 -6.21
N ASP A 44 5.37 -22.05 -5.06
CA ASP A 44 5.12 -23.47 -4.88
C ASP A 44 3.66 -23.85 -5.16
N ALA A 45 2.70 -23.13 -4.57
CA ALA A 45 1.28 -23.35 -4.79
C ALA A 45 0.89 -23.15 -6.26
N PHE A 46 1.47 -22.13 -6.92
CA PHE A 46 1.30 -21.89 -8.34
C PHE A 46 1.84 -23.07 -9.16
N ALA A 47 3.07 -23.51 -8.89
CA ALA A 47 3.69 -24.63 -9.59
C ALA A 47 2.84 -25.91 -9.47
N ARG A 48 2.48 -26.28 -8.24
CA ARG A 48 1.69 -27.47 -7.93
C ARG A 48 0.32 -27.46 -8.61
N THR A 49 -0.37 -26.32 -8.58
CA THR A 49 -1.71 -26.20 -9.20
C THR A 49 -1.63 -26.37 -10.71
N PHE A 50 -0.71 -25.68 -11.39
CA PHE A 50 -0.59 -25.77 -12.85
C PHE A 50 -0.01 -27.11 -13.31
N GLU A 51 0.81 -27.77 -12.50
CA GLU A 51 1.28 -29.13 -12.76
C GLU A 51 0.11 -30.13 -12.71
N LYS A 52 -0.75 -30.07 -11.69
CA LYS A 52 -1.97 -30.88 -11.60
C LYS A 52 -2.88 -30.69 -12.81
N ILE A 53 -3.11 -29.46 -13.25
CA ILE A 53 -3.91 -29.17 -14.47
C ILE A 53 -3.26 -29.78 -15.71
N SER A 54 -1.93 -29.68 -15.82
CA SER A 54 -1.20 -30.19 -16.98
C SER A 54 -1.27 -31.73 -17.09
N ASN A 55 -1.36 -32.42 -15.96
CA ASN A 55 -1.45 -33.87 -15.86
C ASN A 55 -2.90 -34.39 -15.82
N SER A 56 -3.89 -33.49 -15.68
CA SER A 56 -5.31 -33.86 -15.64
C SER A 56 -5.77 -34.48 -16.96
N THR A 57 -6.54 -35.57 -16.91
CA THR A 57 -7.12 -36.21 -18.10
C THR A 57 -8.29 -35.42 -18.68
N ALA A 58 -9.03 -34.68 -17.85
CA ALA A 58 -10.26 -33.96 -18.22
C ALA A 58 -10.06 -32.66 -19.02
N MET A 59 -8.84 -32.10 -19.02
CA MET A 59 -8.58 -30.81 -19.66
C MET A 59 -8.31 -30.94 -21.17
N PRO A 60 -8.68 -29.95 -22.01
CA PRO A 60 -8.27 -29.93 -23.41
C PRO A 60 -6.73 -29.84 -23.56
N SER A 61 -6.19 -30.43 -24.62
CA SER A 61 -4.73 -30.50 -24.86
C SER A 61 -4.06 -29.11 -24.90
N GLY A 62 -4.73 -28.11 -25.48
CA GLY A 62 -4.25 -26.71 -25.51
C GLY A 62 -4.09 -26.11 -24.12
N VAL A 63 -5.07 -26.35 -23.24
CA VAL A 63 -5.08 -25.91 -21.83
C VAL A 63 -3.96 -26.60 -21.06
N LYS A 64 -3.81 -27.92 -21.21
CA LYS A 64 -2.70 -28.67 -20.58
C LYS A 64 -1.33 -28.13 -20.98
N ARG A 65 -1.14 -27.83 -22.28
CA ARG A 65 0.13 -27.28 -22.80
C ARG A 65 0.41 -25.89 -22.23
N LYS A 66 -0.61 -25.05 -22.07
CA LYS A 66 -0.46 -23.72 -21.43
C LYS A 66 -0.10 -23.88 -19.94
N ALA A 67 -0.80 -24.74 -19.21
CA ALA A 67 -0.53 -25.04 -17.81
C ALA A 67 0.90 -25.56 -17.59
N LYS A 68 1.34 -26.52 -18.42
CA LYS A 68 2.72 -27.04 -18.39
C LYS A 68 3.77 -25.94 -18.63
N LYS A 69 3.51 -25.03 -19.58
CA LYS A 69 4.39 -23.86 -19.81
C LYS A 69 4.39 -22.89 -18.63
N LEU A 70 3.31 -22.81 -17.87
CA LEU A 70 3.22 -21.99 -16.66
C LEU A 70 4.04 -22.60 -15.52
N ALA A 71 3.93 -23.90 -15.30
CA ALA A 71 4.70 -24.64 -14.29
C ALA A 71 6.21 -24.71 -14.59
N ASN A 72 6.63 -25.13 -15.79
CA ASN A 72 8.04 -25.41 -16.12
C ASN A 72 9.00 -24.19 -16.06
N LYS A 73 8.48 -22.98 -15.85
CA LYS A 73 9.25 -21.73 -15.79
C LYS A 73 8.70 -20.78 -14.73
N VAL A 74 8.13 -21.33 -13.65
CA VAL A 74 7.48 -20.51 -12.62
C VAL A 74 8.48 -19.54 -11.99
N GLU A 75 9.65 -20.02 -11.52
CA GLU A 75 10.66 -19.16 -10.91
C GLU A 75 11.16 -18.05 -11.85
N GLU A 76 11.45 -18.40 -13.12
CA GLU A 76 11.90 -17.44 -14.12
C GLU A 76 10.86 -16.33 -14.34
N LYS A 77 9.57 -16.68 -14.29
CA LYS A 77 8.47 -15.71 -14.41
C LYS A 77 8.34 -14.83 -13.18
N PHE A 78 8.53 -15.38 -11.99
CA PHE A 78 8.55 -14.61 -10.74
C PHE A 78 9.77 -13.68 -10.63
N ARG A 79 10.87 -13.99 -11.32
CA ARG A 79 12.05 -13.09 -11.43
C ARG A 79 11.88 -11.94 -12.43
N ARG A 80 10.81 -11.92 -13.23
CA ARG A 80 10.58 -10.82 -14.18
C ARG A 80 10.41 -9.50 -13.44
N LYS A 81 11.05 -8.45 -13.94
CA LYS A 81 11.02 -7.11 -13.34
C LYS A 81 9.60 -6.64 -12.99
N VAL A 82 8.64 -6.82 -13.90
CA VAL A 82 7.23 -6.45 -13.68
C VAL A 82 6.61 -7.16 -12.46
N ILE A 83 6.93 -8.45 -12.25
CA ILE A 83 6.42 -9.22 -11.11
C ILE A 83 7.12 -8.79 -9.82
N VAL A 84 8.44 -8.63 -9.86
CA VAL A 84 9.23 -8.17 -8.71
C VAL A 84 8.78 -6.79 -8.26
N ASP A 85 8.56 -5.86 -9.19
CA ASP A 85 8.09 -4.51 -8.91
C ASP A 85 6.67 -4.54 -8.33
N PHE A 86 5.80 -5.41 -8.84
CA PHE A 86 4.46 -5.62 -8.27
C PHE A 86 4.51 -6.14 -6.83
N LEU A 87 5.32 -7.16 -6.54
CA LEU A 87 5.48 -7.70 -5.18
C LEU A 87 6.03 -6.65 -4.21
N LYS A 88 7.01 -5.84 -4.65
CA LYS A 88 7.54 -4.72 -3.85
C LYS A 88 6.47 -3.67 -3.57
N PHE A 89 5.67 -3.33 -4.58
CA PHE A 89 4.56 -2.38 -4.44
C PHE A 89 3.52 -2.90 -3.45
N TRP A 90 3.08 -4.15 -3.59
CA TRP A 90 2.13 -4.80 -2.69
C TRP A 90 2.64 -4.80 -1.25
N MET A 91 3.92 -5.15 -1.03
CA MET A 91 4.56 -5.10 0.29
C MET A 91 4.64 -3.68 0.87
N LYS A 92 4.86 -2.66 0.03
CA LYS A 92 4.89 -1.25 0.46
C LYS A 92 3.51 -0.78 0.93
N ILE A 93 2.44 -1.16 0.23
CA ILE A 93 1.07 -0.83 0.65
C ILE A 93 0.79 -1.41 2.04
N LEU A 94 1.15 -2.69 2.24
CA LEU A 94 0.93 -3.38 3.51
C LEU A 94 1.68 -2.72 4.67
N LYS A 95 2.97 -2.42 4.50
CA LYS A 95 3.75 -1.70 5.53
C LYS A 95 3.16 -0.32 5.84
N GLY A 96 2.78 0.43 4.81
CA GLY A 96 2.16 1.74 5.02
C GLY A 96 0.80 1.66 5.72
N GLN A 97 0.06 0.56 5.55
CA GLN A 97 -1.18 0.31 6.26
C GLN A 97 -0.92 -0.05 7.73
N GLU A 98 0.06 -0.91 7.99
CA GLU A 98 0.47 -1.27 9.35
C GLU A 98 0.97 -0.05 10.15
N GLU A 99 1.76 0.84 9.53
CA GLU A 99 2.21 2.10 10.16
C GLU A 99 1.04 3.01 10.50
N ARG A 100 0.07 3.16 9.59
CA ARG A 100 -1.15 3.95 9.86
C ARG A 100 -1.99 3.32 10.97
N ASP A 101 -2.15 2.00 10.97
CA ASP A 101 -2.92 1.28 11.98
C ASP A 101 -2.26 1.38 13.37
N LEU A 102 -0.92 1.33 13.42
CA LEU A 102 -0.12 1.58 14.64
C LEU A 102 -0.31 3.01 15.14
N GLU A 103 -0.22 4.01 14.27
CA GLU A 103 -0.43 5.42 14.63
C GLU A 103 -1.85 5.64 15.17
N ASP A 104 -2.87 5.14 14.46
CA ASP A 104 -4.27 5.15 14.89
C ASP A 104 -4.49 4.50 16.26
N SER A 105 -3.77 3.41 16.54
CA SER A 105 -3.86 2.67 17.80
C SER A 105 -3.24 3.45 18.97
N PHE A 106 -2.09 4.09 18.76
CA PHE A 106 -1.46 4.98 19.74
C PHE A 106 -2.38 6.14 20.09
N ASP A 107 -2.99 6.71 19.07
CA ASP A 107 -3.92 7.83 19.19
C ASP A 107 -5.18 7.46 20.00
N LYS A 108 -5.77 6.29 19.72
CA LYS A 108 -6.94 5.76 20.45
C LYS A 108 -6.58 5.46 21.92
N ASN A 109 -5.45 4.79 22.14
CA ASN A 109 -5.04 4.38 23.48
C ASN A 109 -4.60 5.58 24.34
N GLY A 110 -3.88 6.53 23.75
CA GLY A 110 -3.53 7.81 24.39
C GLY A 110 -4.75 8.63 24.78
N ARG A 111 -5.80 8.67 23.94
CA ARG A 111 -7.08 9.32 24.26
C ARG A 111 -7.79 8.66 25.43
N GLU A 112 -7.83 7.33 25.50
CA GLU A 112 -8.45 6.62 26.62
C GLU A 112 -7.70 6.85 27.94
N LEU A 113 -6.36 6.88 27.90
CA LEU A 113 -5.56 7.25 29.07
C LEU A 113 -5.82 8.70 29.53
N LEU A 114 -5.94 9.65 28.60
CA LEU A 114 -6.26 11.05 28.91
C LEU A 114 -7.69 11.24 29.46
N LYS A 115 -8.67 10.48 28.96
CA LYS A 115 -10.03 10.47 29.54
C LYS A 115 -10.00 9.90 30.96
N ARG A 116 -9.25 8.83 31.20
CA ARG A 116 -9.11 8.20 32.53
C ARG A 116 -8.35 9.08 33.52
N SER A 117 -7.39 9.89 33.07
CA SER A 117 -6.63 10.79 33.94
C SER A 117 -7.43 12.03 34.37
N GLY A 118 -8.59 12.30 33.77
CA GLY A 118 -9.45 13.44 34.11
C GLY A 118 -8.89 14.81 33.71
N ASP A 119 -7.79 14.85 32.95
CA ASP A 119 -7.12 16.09 32.59
C ASP A 119 -7.74 16.73 31.34
N LEU A 120 -8.83 17.47 31.57
CA LEU A 120 -9.69 18.06 30.55
C LEU A 120 -8.97 19.08 29.64
N ASN A 121 -7.89 19.71 30.12
CA ASN A 121 -7.14 20.71 29.37
C ASN A 121 -6.23 20.07 28.30
N THR A 122 -5.65 18.91 28.62
CA THR A 122 -4.78 18.15 27.72
C THR A 122 -5.58 17.52 26.57
N LEU A 123 -6.84 17.13 26.84
CA LEU A 123 -7.82 16.67 25.86
C LEU A 123 -8.23 17.75 24.83
N LYS A 124 -8.45 19.00 25.29
CA LYS A 124 -8.77 20.13 24.40
C LYS A 124 -7.60 20.53 23.49
N LEU A 125 -6.36 20.42 23.98
CA LEU A 125 -5.15 20.66 23.18
C LEU A 125 -4.98 19.58 22.11
N SER A 126 -5.11 18.30 22.47
CA SER A 126 -5.07 17.17 21.52
C SER A 126 -6.10 17.33 20.38
N SER A 127 -7.34 17.71 20.70
CA SER A 127 -8.38 17.93 19.68
C SER A 127 -8.03 19.06 18.70
N ARG A 128 -7.35 20.13 19.16
CA ARG A 128 -6.94 21.26 18.31
C ARG A 128 -5.74 20.95 17.41
N TYR A 129 -4.85 20.04 17.82
CA TYR A 129 -3.75 19.60 16.96
C TYR A 129 -4.26 18.74 15.80
N MET A 130 -5.33 17.96 16.02
CA MET A 130 -5.97 17.12 15.01
C MET A 130 -6.75 17.92 13.95
N GLU A 131 -7.50 18.96 14.34
CA GLU A 131 -8.12 19.87 13.34
C GLU A 131 -7.06 20.51 12.44
N ARG A 132 -5.92 20.90 13.02
CA ARG A 132 -4.83 21.52 12.27
C ARG A 132 -4.07 20.54 11.37
N THR A 133 -3.89 19.28 11.76
CA THR A 133 -3.28 18.25 10.89
C THR A 133 -4.21 17.83 9.78
N LYS A 134 -5.53 17.78 10.03
CA LYS A 134 -6.53 17.50 8.99
C LYS A 134 -6.59 18.62 7.94
N GLU A 135 -6.51 19.87 8.36
CA GLU A 135 -6.36 21.04 7.48
C GLU A 135 -5.07 21.01 6.64
N LEU A 136 -3.97 20.50 7.19
CA LEU A 136 -2.69 20.35 6.48
C LEU A 136 -2.75 19.23 5.41
N CYS A 137 -3.40 18.11 5.71
CA CYS A 137 -3.61 17.03 4.71
C CYS A 137 -4.56 17.45 3.58
N GLU A 138 -5.57 18.28 3.86
CA GLU A 138 -6.46 18.80 2.81
C GLU A 138 -5.80 19.90 1.97
N GLY A 139 -4.93 20.73 2.57
CA GLY A 139 -4.22 21.83 1.89
C GLY A 139 -3.07 21.43 0.95
N GLU A 140 -2.43 20.28 1.17
CA GLU A 140 -1.37 19.77 0.28
C GLU A 140 -1.89 19.30 -1.09
N SER A 141 -3.21 19.08 -1.22
CA SER A 141 -3.86 18.77 -2.50
C SER A 141 -4.03 19.99 -3.41
N ALA A 142 -3.97 21.21 -2.87
CA ALA A 142 -4.50 22.40 -3.55
C ALA A 142 -3.46 23.46 -3.96
N THR A 143 -2.19 23.35 -3.57
CA THR A 143 -1.24 24.47 -3.76
C THR A 143 0.01 24.11 -4.56
N ARG A 144 -0.19 23.57 -5.78
CA ARG A 144 0.73 23.88 -6.88
C ARG A 144 0.40 25.29 -7.40
N HIS A 145 0.95 26.35 -6.82
CA HIS A 145 1.25 27.58 -7.57
C HIS A 145 2.17 28.53 -6.79
N TYR A 146 3.12 29.08 -7.54
CA TYR A 146 4.22 29.96 -7.15
C TYR A 146 3.88 31.12 -6.20
N GLY A 147 4.85 31.53 -5.37
CA GLY A 147 4.93 32.90 -4.89
C GLY A 147 5.69 33.11 -3.57
N LEU A 148 7.03 33.12 -3.62
CA LEU A 148 7.88 33.67 -2.57
C LEU A 148 7.48 35.13 -2.28
N ARG A 149 6.90 35.40 -1.10
CA ARG A 149 6.78 36.76 -0.56
C ARG A 149 7.28 36.79 0.88
N LYS A 150 8.57 37.11 1.06
CA LYS A 150 9.09 37.51 2.37
C LYS A 150 8.58 38.91 2.70
N LYS A 151 7.90 39.07 3.83
CA LYS A 151 7.73 40.35 4.53
C LYS A 151 8.03 40.17 6.02
N THR A 152 9.06 40.87 6.48
CA THR A 152 9.27 41.27 7.87
C THR A 152 9.91 42.65 7.80
N LYS A 153 9.66 43.64 8.65
CA LYS A 153 8.71 43.96 9.71
C LYS A 153 9.01 45.45 9.99
N GLY A 154 8.01 46.26 10.29
CA GLY A 154 8.20 47.67 10.64
C GLY A 154 8.89 47.85 12.00
N ARG A 155 9.60 48.98 12.15
CA ARG A 155 9.82 49.64 13.45
C ARG A 155 9.88 51.15 13.21
N THR A 156 8.94 51.85 13.83
CA THR A 156 8.77 53.30 13.88
C THR A 156 9.73 53.93 14.89
N SER A 157 10.33 55.09 14.58
CA SER A 157 10.04 56.38 15.24
C SER A 157 11.12 57.43 14.98
N ASN A 158 10.66 58.68 14.78
CA ASN A 158 11.33 59.98 14.95
C ASN A 158 11.99 60.63 13.71
N SER A 159 11.24 61.57 13.12
CA SER A 159 11.69 62.71 12.31
C SER A 159 12.33 63.80 13.21
N PRO A 160 13.06 64.85 12.74
CA PRO A 160 12.69 65.71 11.60
C PRO A 160 13.82 66.18 10.64
N LYS A 161 13.32 66.66 9.49
CA LYS A 161 13.86 67.56 8.44
C LYS A 161 15.19 68.27 8.69
N ILE A 162 16.00 68.43 7.64
CA ILE A 162 16.61 69.70 7.17
C ILE A 162 17.00 69.54 5.68
N GLU A 163 16.90 70.66 4.96
CA GLU A 163 16.89 70.88 3.52
C GLU A 163 18.25 70.73 2.80
N VAL A 164 18.13 70.59 1.48
CA VAL A 164 19.16 70.60 0.41
C VAL A 164 19.82 72.00 0.32
N PRO A 165 21.06 72.14 -0.19
CA PRO A 165 21.32 72.12 -1.64
C PRO A 165 22.26 71.00 -2.12
#